data_AF-A0A285UGE0-F1
#
_entry.id   AF-A0A285UGE0-F1
#
_cell.length_a   1.000
_cell.length_b   1.000
_cell.length_c   1.000
_cell.angle_alpha   90.00
_cell.angle_beta   90.00
_cell.angle_gamma   90.00
#
_symmetry.space_group_name_H-M   'P 1'
#
loop_
_entity.id
_entity.type
_entity.pdbx_description
1 polymer ?
#
loop_
_entity_poly.entity_id
_entity_poly.type
_entity_poly.pdbx_seq_one_letter_code
_entity_poly.pdbx_strand_id
1 'polypeptide(L)' 'MEVNMSVDEVVSKIAELVKKEGQPLRKKQIKKTNPELMRNALFYFPSWEDAIERSTKSLNS' A
#
# COMPACT_ATOMS: atom_id res chain seq x y z
N MET A 1 1.79 -18.30 5.15
CA MET A 1 0.77 -17.24 5.16
C MET A 1 0.26 -17.10 3.74
N GLU A 2 -1.03 -17.31 3.51
CA GLU A 2 -1.64 -17.05 2.20
C GLU A 2 -1.80 -15.53 2.03
N VAL A 3 -1.23 -15.03 0.94
CA VAL A 3 -1.23 -13.63 0.55
C VAL A 3 -2.28 -13.57 -0.56
N ASN A 4 -3.41 -12.94 -0.28
CA ASN A 4 -4.58 -12.96 -1.16
C ASN A 4 -4.49 -11.91 -2.28
N MET A 5 -3.51 -10.99 -2.20
CA MET A 5 -3.29 -9.95 -3.20
C MET A 5 -1.90 -10.11 -3.79
N SER A 6 -1.81 -9.95 -5.10
CA SER A 6 -0.54 -9.81 -5.80
C SER A 6 0.14 -8.47 -5.46
N VAL A 7 1.44 -8.37 -5.75
CA VAL A 7 2.21 -7.13 -5.56
C VAL A 7 1.59 -5.96 -6.36
N ASP A 8 1.11 -6.22 -7.57
CA ASP A 8 0.48 -5.19 -8.41
C ASP A 8 -0.84 -4.70 -7.81
N GLU A 9 -1.68 -5.60 -7.30
CA GLU A 9 -2.92 -5.22 -6.61
C GLU A 9 -2.66 -4.39 -5.34
N VAL A 10 -1.63 -4.75 -4.57
CA VAL A 10 -1.21 -3.97 -3.41
C VAL A 10 -0.81 -2.56 -3.85
N VAL A 11 0.02 -2.47 -4.89
CA VAL A 11 0.52 -1.20 -5.42
C VAL A 11 -0.63 -0.33 -5.94
N SER A 12 -1.56 -0.90 -6.70
CA SER A 12 -2.76 -0.21 -7.21
C SER A 12 -3.67 0.26 -6.09
N LYS A 13 -3.95 -0.56 -5.08
CA LYS A 13 -4.79 -0.15 -3.94
C LYS A 13 -4.17 0.98 -3.14
N ILE A 14 -2.86 0.90 -2.88
CA ILE A 14 -2.15 1.99 -2.19
C ILE A 14 -2.18 3.26 -3.03
N ALA A 15 -1.97 3.16 -4.34
CA ALA A 15 -2.04 4.29 -5.26
C ALA A 15 -3.41 4.97 -5.27
N GLU A 16 -4.49 4.19 -5.33
CA GLU A 16 -5.87 4.71 -5.22
C GLU A 16 -6.13 5.41 -3.90
N LEU A 17 -5.67 4.83 -2.79
CA LEU A 17 -5.79 5.44 -1.47
C LEU A 17 -5.01 6.75 -1.37
N VAL A 18 -3.80 6.81 -1.92
CA VAL A 18 -2.98 8.04 -1.99
C VAL A 18 -3.71 9.12 -2.81
N LYS A 19 -4.33 8.73 -3.93
CA LYS A 19 -5.12 9.66 -4.77
C LYS A 19 -6.38 10.16 -4.05
N LYS A 20 -7.05 9.30 -3.28
CA LYS A 20 -8.32 9.61 -2.61
C LYS A 20 -8.15 10.45 -1.34
N GLU A 21 -7.18 10.13 -0.50
CA GLU A 21 -6.96 10.83 0.77
C GLU A 21 -5.96 11.99 0.68
N GLY A 22 -5.16 12.05 -0.38
CA GLY A 22 -4.01 12.96 -0.46
C GLY A 22 -2.84 12.46 0.41
N GLN A 23 -1.64 13.02 0.21
CA GLN A 23 -0.44 12.56 0.92
C GLN A 23 -0.36 13.07 2.37
N PRO A 24 0.19 12.27 3.33
CA PRO A 24 0.59 10.86 3.25
C PRO A 24 -0.34 9.91 4.05
N LEU A 25 -0.63 8.72 3.47
CA LEU A 25 -1.35 7.63 4.15
C LEU A 25 -0.62 7.18 5.42
N ARG A 26 -1.18 7.50 6.58
CA ARG A 26 -0.56 7.16 7.87
C ARG A 26 -0.63 5.66 8.12
N LYS A 27 0.51 5.03 8.38
CA LYS A 27 0.62 3.59 8.74
C LYS A 27 -0.38 3.14 9.81
N LYS A 28 -0.59 3.97 10.85
CA LYS A 28 -1.57 3.71 11.92
C LYS A 28 -3.01 3.65 11.42
N GLN A 29 -3.36 4.49 10.44
CA GLN A 29 -4.69 4.52 9.85
C GLN A 29 -4.92 3.29 8.99
N ILE A 30 -3.99 2.95 8.09
CA ILE A 30 -4.14 1.77 7.23
C ILE A 30 -4.15 0.47 8.02
N LYS A 31 -3.35 0.36 9.09
CA LYS A 31 -3.44 -0.80 9.99
C LYS A 31 -4.83 -0.95 10.62
N LYS A 32 -5.56 0.15 10.83
CA LYS A 32 -6.91 0.15 11.40
C LYS A 32 -7.99 -0.05 10.33
N THR A 33 -7.85 0.57 9.16
CA THR A 33 -8.88 0.56 8.10
C THR A 33 -8.74 -0.62 7.15
N ASN A 34 -7.50 -1.02 6.82
CA ASN A 34 -7.17 -2.10 5.89
C ASN A 34 -5.97 -2.94 6.41
N PRO A 35 -6.14 -3.70 7.51
CA PRO A 35 -5.08 -4.53 8.08
C PRO A 35 -4.58 -5.60 7.08
N GLU A 36 -5.45 -6.10 6.21
CA GLU A 36 -5.07 -7.05 5.17
C GLU A 36 -4.12 -6.41 4.14
N LEU A 37 -4.43 -5.21 3.64
CA LEU A 37 -3.54 -4.48 2.73
C LEU A 37 -2.16 -4.24 3.36
N MET A 38 -2.12 -3.87 4.64
CA MET A 38 -0.87 -3.71 5.39
C MET A 38 -0.08 -5.03 5.42
N ARG A 39 -0.74 -6.16 5.68
CA ARG A 39 -0.07 -7.47 5.72
C ARG A 39 0.50 -7.87 4.37
N ASN A 40 -0.27 -7.70 3.29
CA ASN A 40 0.21 -8.01 1.94
C ASN A 40 1.34 -7.05 1.53
N ALA A 41 1.24 -5.75 1.86
CA ALA A 41 2.32 -4.79 1.61
C ALA A 41 3.62 -5.17 2.32
N LEU A 42 3.56 -5.53 3.60
CA LEU A 42 4.74 -5.97 4.36
C LEU A 42 5.26 -7.37 3.94
N PHE A 43 4.52 -8.10 3.12
CA PHE A 43 5.01 -9.34 2.52
C PHE A 43 5.89 -9.08 1.30
N TYR A 44 5.53 -8.11 0.46
CA TYR A 44 6.25 -7.78 -0.76
C TYR A 44 7.32 -6.68 -0.58
N PHE A 45 7.13 -5.80 0.41
CA PHE A 45 7.98 -4.64 0.63
C PHE A 45 8.65 -4.68 2.02
N PRO A 46 9.88 -4.17 2.15
CA PRO A 46 10.59 -4.14 3.43
C PRO A 46 9.90 -3.24 4.46
N SER A 47 9.22 -2.19 4.01
CA SER A 47 8.44 -1.30 4.87
C SER A 47 7.15 -0.83 4.20
N TRP A 48 6.25 -0.25 5.00
CA TRP A 48 5.02 0.36 4.50
C TRP A 48 5.32 1.59 3.66
N GLU A 49 6.35 2.33 4.06
CA GLU A 49 6.85 3.51 3.38
C GLU A 49 7.39 3.16 1.98
N ASP A 50 8.14 2.06 1.84
CA ASP A 50 8.61 1.57 0.52
C ASP A 50 7.45 1.20 -0.40
N ALA A 51 6.39 0.58 0.15
CA ALA A 51 5.19 0.25 -0.60
C ALA A 51 4.50 1.53 -1.13
N ILE A 52 4.37 2.57 -0.30
CA ILE A 52 3.82 3.87 -0.72
C ILE A 52 4.70 4.52 -1.78
N GLU A 53 6.03 4.51 -1.62
CA GLU A 53 6.95 5.08 -2.58
C GLU A 53 6.81 4.39 -3.94
N ARG A 54 6.75 3.05 -3.96
CA ARG A 54 6.55 2.27 -5.18
C ARG A 54 5.22 2.61 -5.87
N SER A 55 4.14 2.69 -5.10
CA SER A 55 2.82 3.10 -5.60
C SER A 55 2.80 4.52 -6.14
N THR A 56 3.48 5.44 -5.47
CA THR A 56 3.56 6.84 -5.91
C THR A 56 4.38 6.97 -7.20
N LYS A 57 5.47 6.20 -7.33
CA LYS A 57 6.24 6.11 -8.59
C LYS A 57 5.41 5.52 -9.73
N SER A 58 4.59 4.50 -9.44
CA SER A 58 3.69 3.89 -10.43
C SER A 58 2.59 4.83 -10.94
N LEU A 59 2.21 5.85 -10.17
CA LEU A 59 1.21 6.85 -10.58
C LEU A 59 1.76 7.94 -11.50
N ASN A 60 3.07 8.16 -11.49
CA ASN A 60 3.73 9.24 -12.22
C ASN A 60 4.49 8.75 -13.47
N SER A 61 4.29 7.48 -13.86
CA SER A 61 5.00 6.83 -14.96
C SER A 61 4.10 6.46 -16.12
#